data_AF-A0A158DF18-F1
#
_entry.id   AF-A0A158DF18-F1
#
_cell.length_a   1.000
_cell.length_b   1.000
_cell.length_c   1.000
_cell.angle_alpha   90.00
_cell.angle_beta   90.00
_cell.angle_gamma   90.00
#
_symmetry.space_group_name_H-M   'P 1'
#
loop_
_entity.id
_entity.type
_entity.pdbx_description
1 polymer ?
#
loop_
_entity_poly.entity_id
_entity_poly.type
_entity_poly.pdbx_seq_one_letter_code
_entity_poly.pdbx_strand_id
1 'polypeptide(L)' 'MLVGPYASAAPAIFIDQVAKVGSPCAMIGCVGDDDFGALNVERLRADGVDVSGIAVIKTATRKRIRYL' A
#
# COMPACT_ATOMS: atom_id res chain seq x y z
N MET A 1 -6.06 20.14 2.95
CA MET A 1 -6.51 18.91 2.25
C MET A 1 -5.29 18.32 1.57
N LEU A 2 -4.76 17.19 2.05
CA LEU A 2 -3.63 16.53 1.41
C LEU A 2 -4.13 15.70 0.23
N VAL A 3 -3.78 16.10 -1.00
CA VAL A 3 -4.09 15.38 -2.26
C VAL A 3 -2.94 14.39 -2.56
N GLY A 4 -2.55 13.62 -1.56
CA GLY A 4 -1.47 12.64 -1.63
C GLY A 4 -1.08 12.11 -0.25
N PRO A 5 -0.49 10.91 -0.15
CA PRO A 5 0.30 10.25 -1.20
C PRO A 5 -0.42 9.38 -2.23
N TYR A 6 0.15 9.35 -3.44
CA TYR A 6 -0.13 8.34 -4.47
C TYR A 6 0.78 7.14 -4.24
N ALA A 7 0.27 5.93 -4.45
CA ALA A 7 1.13 4.74 -4.42
C ALA A 7 2.14 4.85 -5.57
N SER A 8 3.37 5.24 -5.24
CA SER A 8 4.44 5.51 -6.22
C SER A 8 5.40 4.33 -6.38
N ALA A 9 5.25 3.27 -5.58
CA ALA A 9 6.11 2.10 -5.68
C ALA A 9 5.59 1.17 -6.78
N ALA A 10 6.48 0.75 -7.70
CA ALA A 10 6.11 -0.04 -8.87
C ALA A 10 5.19 -1.25 -8.57
N PRO A 11 5.40 -2.02 -7.49
CA PRO A 11 4.50 -3.14 -7.23
C PRO A 11 3.13 -2.71 -6.65
N ALA A 12 3.03 -1.59 -5.93
CA ALA A 12 1.76 -1.05 -5.47
C ALA A 12 0.91 -0.49 -6.63
N ILE A 13 1.55 0.04 -7.67
CA ILE A 13 0.86 0.46 -8.91
C ILE A 13 0.38 -0.79 -9.68
N PHE A 14 1.25 -1.80 -9.81
CA PHE A 14 0.90 -3.04 -10.48
C PHE A 14 -0.29 -3.73 -9.82
N ILE A 15 -0.24 -3.95 -8.50
CA ILE A 15 -1.28 -4.67 -7.77
C ILE A 15 -2.62 -3.91 -7.78
N ASP A 16 -2.56 -2.57 -7.77
CA ASP A 16 -3.75 -1.72 -7.91
C ASP A 16 -4.47 -1.97 -9.25
N GLN A 17 -3.72 -2.08 -10.35
CA GLN A 17 -4.32 -2.42 -11.64
C GLN A 17 -4.85 -3.84 -11.69
N VAL A 18 -4.15 -4.81 -11.09
CA VAL A 18 -4.63 -6.20 -10.98
C VAL A 18 -5.97 -6.28 -10.25
N ALA A 19 -6.11 -5.53 -9.16
CA ALA A 19 -7.35 -5.46 -8.39
C ALA A 19 -8.49 -4.80 -9.18
N LYS A 20 -8.20 -3.67 -9.86
CA LYS A 20 -9.17 -2.94 -10.69
C LYS A 20 -9.70 -3.73 -11.89
N VAL A 21 -8.96 -4.71 -12.40
CA VAL A 21 -9.44 -5.63 -13.45
C VAL A 21 -10.18 -6.86 -12.91
N GLY A 22 -10.43 -6.91 -11.58
CA GLY A 22 -11.24 -7.94 -10.93
C GLY A 22 -10.50 -9.23 -10.59
N SER A 23 -9.17 -9.24 -10.66
CA SER A 23 -8.38 -10.42 -10.30
C SER A 23 -8.11 -10.45 -8.80
N PRO A 24 -8.31 -11.61 -8.12
CA PRO A 24 -7.85 -11.80 -6.76
C PRO A 24 -6.35 -11.55 -6.66
N CYS A 25 -5.93 -10.73 -5.70
CA CYS A 25 -4.54 -10.34 -5.53
C CYS A 25 -4.23 -9.90 -4.10
N ALA A 26 -2.95 -9.96 -3.73
CA ALA A 26 -2.48 -9.67 -2.38
C ALA A 26 -1.16 -8.90 -2.42
N MET A 27 -0.90 -8.15 -1.36
CA MET A 27 0.28 -7.33 -1.19
C MET A 27 1.08 -7.76 0.04
N ILE A 28 2.38 -8.01 -0.16
CA ILE A 28 3.31 -8.31 0.94
C ILE A 28 4.35 -7.19 1.01
N GLY A 29 4.54 -6.64 2.20
CA GLY A 29 5.52 -5.58 2.41
C GLY A 29 5.41 -4.92 3.77
N CYS A 30 5.95 -3.70 3.89
CA CYS A 30 5.79 -2.91 5.10
C CYS A 30 5.65 -1.41 4.84
N VAL A 31 4.97 -0.74 5.77
CA VAL A 31 4.77 0.72 5.82
C VAL A 31 5.24 1.29 7.16
N GLY A 32 5.49 2.60 7.19
CA GLY A 32 5.69 3.33 8.45
C GLY A 32 4.39 3.47 9.25
N ASP A 33 4.52 3.63 10.56
CA ASP A 33 3.41 4.00 11.46
C ASP A 33 3.15 5.51 11.36
N ASP A 34 2.71 5.95 10.19
CA ASP A 34 2.40 7.34 9.86
C ASP A 34 1.20 7.43 8.90
N ASP A 35 0.65 8.64 8.74
CA ASP A 35 -0.51 8.89 7.87
C ASP A 35 -0.25 8.48 6.41
N PHE A 36 1.01 8.49 5.96
CA PHE A 36 1.39 8.06 4.62
C PHE A 36 1.23 6.55 4.47
N GLY A 37 1.71 5.78 5.44
CA GLY A 37 1.52 4.34 5.51
C GLY A 37 0.05 3.95 5.55
N ALA A 38 -0.72 4.60 6.44
CA ALA A 38 -2.16 4.39 6.56
C ALA A 38 -2.89 4.66 5.24
N LEU A 39 -2.64 5.80 4.58
CA LEU A 39 -3.31 6.13 3.33
C LEU A 39 -3.04 5.11 2.22
N ASN A 40 -1.81 4.60 2.11
CA ASN A 40 -1.49 3.60 1.08
C ASN A 40 -2.19 2.27 1.33
N VAL A 41 -2.25 1.80 2.58
CA VAL A 41 -2.94 0.55 2.94
C VAL A 41 -4.43 0.66 2.69
N GLU A 42 -5.06 1.77 3.11
CA GLU A 42 -6.49 1.98 2.90
C GLU A 42 -6.86 2.10 1.42
N ARG A 43 -5.98 2.71 0.60
CA ARG A 43 -6.21 2.77 -0.84
C ARG A 43 -6.18 1.38 -1.48
N LEU A 44 -5.13 0.59 -1.20
CA LEU A 44 -5.02 -0.79 -1.72
C LEU A 44 -6.21 -1.65 -1.28
N ARG A 45 -6.62 -1.53 -0.01
CA ARG A 45 -7.81 -2.22 0.52
C ARG A 45 -9.08 -1.80 -0.22
N ALA A 46 -9.26 -0.50 -0.45
CA ALA A 46 -10.42 0.03 -1.17
C ALA A 46 -10.46 -0.41 -2.64
N ASP A 47 -9.29 -0.57 -3.28
CA ASP A 47 -9.15 -1.08 -4.64
C ASP A 47 -9.34 -2.61 -4.74
N GLY A 48 -9.45 -3.33 -3.61
CA GLY A 48 -9.75 -4.77 -3.56
C GLY A 48 -8.55 -5.69 -3.34
N VAL A 49 -7.39 -5.14 -2.96
CA VAL A 49 -6.17 -5.91 -2.68
C VAL A 49 -6.23 -6.49 -1.26
N ASP A 50 -5.85 -7.76 -1.09
CA ASP A 50 -5.60 -8.31 0.24
C ASP A 50 -4.31 -7.71 0.84
N VAL A 51 -4.47 -6.96 1.93
CA VAL A 51 -3.41 -6.23 2.63
C VAL A 51 -2.93 -6.93 3.90
N SER A 52 -3.39 -8.17 4.18
CA SER A 52 -3.00 -8.93 5.38
C SER A 52 -1.49 -9.21 5.47
N GLY A 53 -0.78 -9.16 4.33
CA GLY A 53 0.67 -9.29 4.24
C GLY A 53 1.47 -7.99 4.47
N ILE A 54 0.83 -6.87 4.80
CA ILE A 54 1.50 -5.58 5.03
C ILE A 54 1.75 -5.37 6.53
N ALA A 55 3.03 -5.29 6.92
CA ALA A 55 3.44 -4.98 8.29
C ALA A 55 3.56 -3.46 8.54
N VAL A 56 3.20 -3.01 9.74
CA VAL A 56 3.40 -1.62 10.19
C VAL A 56 4.66 -1.52 11.07
N ILE A 57 5.58 -0.62 10.74
CA ILE A 57 6.87 -0.46 11.43
C ILE A 57 6.92 0.88 12.17
N LYS A 58 6.93 0.82 13.51
CA LYS A 58 6.93 2.00 14.41
C LYS A 58 8.14 2.93 14.28
N THR A 59 9.30 2.41 13.88
CA THR A 59 10.56 3.20 13.81
C THR A 59 10.89 3.71 12.41
N ALA A 60 10.06 3.42 11.41
CA ALA A 60 10.30 3.86 10.04
C ALA A 60 9.50 5.13 9.73
N THR A 61 10.09 6.31 9.91
CA THR A 61 9.64 7.51 9.20
C THR A 61 10.10 7.39 7.75
N ARG A 62 9.31 6.74 6.89
CA ARG A 62 9.74 6.55 5.50
C ARG A 62 8.56 6.49 4.56
N LYS A 63 8.49 7.50 3.69
CA LYS A 63 7.59 7.67 2.53
C LYS A 63 7.73 6.56 1.45
N ARG A 64 7.96 5.30 1.82
CA ARG A 64 8.15 4.16 0.90
C ARG A 64 7.61 2.87 1.50
N ILE A 65 6.80 2.16 0.73
CA ILE A 65 6.48 0.74 0.94
C ILE A 65 7.74 -0.06 0.60
N ARG A 66 8.19 -0.95 1.50
CA ARG A 66 9.24 -1.94 1.16
C ARG A 66 8.60 -3.29 0.89
N TYR A 67 9.14 -4.01 -0.08
CA TYR A 67 8.76 -5.36 -0.45
C TYR A 67 9.81 -6.31 0.11
N LEU A 68 9.37 -7.47 0.60
CA LEU A 68 10.23 -8.62 0.87
C LEU A 68 10.36 -9.44 -0.41
#